data_AF-A0A3Q0IMN9-F1
#
_entry.id   AF-A0A3Q0IMN9-F1
#
_cell.length_a   1.000
_cell.length_b   1.000
_cell.length_c   1.000
_cell.angle_alpha   90.00
_cell.angle_beta   90.00
_cell.angle_gamma   90.00
#
_symmetry.space_group_name_H-M   'P 1'
#
loop_
_entity.id
_entity.type
_entity.pdbx_description
1 polymer ?
#
loop_
_entity_poly.entity_id
_entity_poly.type
_entity_poly.pdbx_seq_one_letter_code
_entity_poly.pdbx_strand_id
1 'polypeptide(L)'
;MVEFNDQFFEKRLLNLKETQDSITGLSAWCLQHRESHKAIVGTWLKVLKKVKIEQRLTLFYLANDVIQYSKRKSLQFVESWGTALQKATTLVRDDKVKGKILRLFKIWNERSIYDEVFLSDLCGLLTTTTKKNASAENTEFQAYKNFGSHVCDLYRSTVTRN
;
A
#
# COMPACT_ATOMS: atom_id res chain seq x y z
N MET A 1 -29.11 7.06 -7.37
CA MET A 1 -27.66 7.00 -7.10
C MET A 1 -27.51 6.99 -5.59
N VAL A 2 -26.92 5.95 -4.98
CA VAL A 2 -26.74 5.92 -3.53
C VAL A 2 -25.61 6.90 -3.21
N GLU A 3 -25.91 7.89 -2.35
CA GLU A 3 -24.95 8.90 -1.93
C GLU A 3 -23.82 8.25 -1.11
N PHE A 4 -22.58 8.67 -1.35
CA PHE A 4 -21.44 8.20 -0.57
C PHE A 4 -21.55 8.71 0.87
N ASN A 5 -21.48 7.79 1.83
CA ASN A 5 -21.52 8.11 3.25
C ASN A 5 -20.17 7.80 3.90
N ASP A 6 -19.39 8.84 4.17
CA ASP A 6 -18.08 8.78 4.79
C ASP A 6 -18.06 7.99 6.11
N GLN A 7 -19.06 8.22 6.98
CA GLN A 7 -19.11 7.61 8.30
C GLN A 7 -19.40 6.11 8.21
N PHE A 8 -20.29 5.72 7.29
CA PHE A 8 -20.58 4.32 7.00
C PHE A 8 -19.33 3.61 6.46
N PHE A 9 -18.63 4.23 5.51
CA PHE A 9 -17.41 3.65 4.96
C PHE A 9 -16.29 3.58 5.99
N GLU A 10 -16.10 4.62 6.82
CA GLU A 10 -15.15 4.63 7.95
C GLU A 10 -15.41 3.45 8.90
N LYS A 11 -16.68 3.20 9.28
CA LYS A 11 -17.04 2.02 10.09
C LYS A 11 -16.68 0.70 9.42
N ARG A 12 -16.89 0.56 8.10
CA ARG A 12 -16.53 -0.67 7.37
C ARG A 12 -15.01 -0.88 7.31
N LEU A 13 -14.23 0.17 7.14
CA LEU A 13 -12.77 0.11 7.16
C LEU A 13 -12.21 -0.29 8.53
N LEU A 14 -12.80 0.24 9.62
CA LEU A 14 -12.42 -0.12 10.99
C LEU A 14 -12.72 -1.59 11.33
N ASN A 15 -13.74 -2.17 10.72
CA ASN A 15 -14.15 -3.57 10.92
C ASN A 15 -13.65 -4.52 9.81
N LEU A 16 -12.81 -4.05 8.90
CA LEU A 16 -12.29 -4.85 7.80
C LEU A 16 -11.43 -6.00 8.33
N LYS A 17 -11.72 -7.23 7.90
CA LYS A 17 -10.95 -8.42 8.29
C LYS A 17 -9.90 -8.76 7.23
N GLU A 18 -8.79 -9.38 7.65
CA GLU A 18 -7.75 -9.92 6.76
C GLU A 18 -8.19 -11.23 6.09
N THR A 19 -9.45 -11.32 5.63
CA THR A 19 -9.95 -12.47 4.85
C THR A 19 -10.25 -12.02 3.42
N GLN A 20 -10.05 -12.92 2.47
CA GLN A 20 -10.27 -12.63 1.05
C GLN A 20 -11.70 -12.13 0.79
N ASP A 21 -12.71 -12.75 1.41
CA ASP A 21 -14.11 -12.37 1.26
C ASP A 21 -14.39 -10.97 1.81
N SER A 22 -13.83 -10.64 2.98
CA SER A 22 -14.02 -9.32 3.59
C SER A 22 -13.39 -8.22 2.73
N ILE A 23 -12.20 -8.47 2.18
CA ILE A 23 -11.47 -7.52 1.33
C ILE A 23 -12.18 -7.37 -0.01
N THR A 24 -12.51 -8.48 -0.67
CA THR A 24 -13.18 -8.50 -1.98
C THR A 24 -14.56 -7.83 -1.88
N GLY A 25 -15.33 -8.14 -0.83
CA GLY A 25 -16.64 -7.55 -0.61
C GLY A 25 -16.59 -6.03 -0.39
N LEU A 26 -15.58 -5.51 0.32
CA LEU A 26 -15.42 -4.07 0.49
C LEU A 26 -14.85 -3.40 -0.78
N SER A 27 -13.93 -4.05 -1.48
CA SER A 27 -13.38 -3.59 -2.75
C SER A 27 -14.48 -3.43 -3.82
N ALA A 28 -15.36 -4.43 -3.96
CA ALA A 28 -16.51 -4.36 -4.85
C ALA A 28 -17.41 -3.16 -4.53
N TRP A 29 -17.63 -2.88 -3.25
CA TRP A 29 -18.38 -1.70 -2.83
C TRP A 29 -17.68 -0.39 -3.22
N CYS A 30 -16.35 -0.28 -3.03
CA CYS A 30 -15.59 0.88 -3.49
C CYS A 30 -15.72 1.10 -5.00
N LEU A 31 -15.67 0.04 -5.79
CA LEU A 31 -15.78 0.09 -7.25
C LEU A 31 -17.17 0.47 -7.75
N GLN A 32 -18.23 0.10 -7.02
CA GLN A 32 -19.60 0.56 -7.28
C GLN A 32 -19.74 2.07 -7.04
N HIS A 33 -18.98 2.63 -6.10
CA HIS A 33 -18.98 4.05 -5.74
C HIS A 33 -17.78 4.81 -6.34
N ARG A 34 -17.30 4.38 -7.51
CA ARG A 34 -16.14 4.94 -8.20
C ARG A 34 -16.21 6.46 -8.46
N GLU A 35 -17.40 7.04 -8.60
CA GLU A 35 -17.57 8.49 -8.76
C GLU A 35 -17.09 9.26 -7.50
N SER A 36 -17.08 8.60 -6.35
CA SER A 36 -16.58 9.10 -5.07
C SER A 36 -15.14 8.67 -4.78
N HIS A 37 -14.37 8.31 -5.80
CA HIS A 37 -13.01 7.77 -5.66
C HIS A 37 -12.09 8.62 -4.75
N LYS A 38 -12.10 9.95 -4.88
CA LYS A 38 -11.30 10.85 -4.02
C LYS A 38 -11.73 10.76 -2.56
N ALA A 39 -13.04 10.71 -2.30
CA ALA A 39 -13.58 10.60 -0.95
C ALA A 39 -13.22 9.25 -0.32
N ILE A 40 -13.36 8.15 -1.07
CA ILE A 40 -12.95 6.80 -0.66
C ILE A 40 -11.48 6.77 -0.24
N VAL A 41 -10.58 7.30 -1.08
CA VAL A 41 -9.14 7.35 -0.77
C VAL A 41 -8.86 8.23 0.46
N GLY A 42 -9.57 9.35 0.58
CA GLY A 42 -9.48 10.25 1.74
C GLY A 42 -9.87 9.56 3.05
N THR A 43 -11.02 8.88 3.08
CA THR A 43 -11.49 8.14 4.25
C THR A 43 -10.56 6.96 4.56
N TRP A 44 -10.06 6.24 3.54
CA TRP A 44 -9.08 5.18 3.72
C TRP A 44 -7.83 5.68 4.44
N LEU A 45 -7.25 6.80 3.98
CA LEU A 45 -6.06 7.38 4.62
C LEU A 45 -6.36 7.89 6.04
N LYS A 46 -7.55 8.47 6.27
CA LYS A 46 -8.01 8.89 7.60
C LYS A 46 -8.04 7.72 8.57
N VAL A 47 -8.58 6.57 8.16
CA VAL A 47 -8.64 5.36 9.00
C VAL A 47 -7.26 4.76 9.20
N LEU A 48 -6.45 4.68 8.14
CA LEU A 48 -5.08 4.15 8.21
C LEU A 48 -4.23 4.81 9.31
N LYS A 49 -4.38 6.13 9.48
CA LYS A 49 -3.69 6.91 10.53
C LYS A 49 -4.08 6.53 11.96
N LYS A 50 -5.28 5.97 12.17
CA LYS A 50 -5.85 5.70 13.50
C LYS A 50 -5.67 4.25 13.97
N VAL A 51 -5.37 3.33 13.05
CA VAL A 51 -5.34 1.88 13.34
C VAL A 51 -3.92 1.36 13.60
N LYS A 52 -3.85 0.18 14.24
CA LYS A 52 -2.60 -0.56 14.53
C LYS A 52 -1.98 -1.12 13.25
N ILE A 53 -0.71 -1.50 13.33
CA ILE A 53 0.12 -1.87 12.18
C ILE A 53 -0.45 -3.05 11.37
N GLU A 54 -1.04 -4.03 12.04
CA GLU A 54 -1.67 -5.20 11.42
C GLU A 54 -2.88 -4.78 10.57
N GLN A 55 -3.72 -3.88 11.11
CA GLN A 55 -4.86 -3.36 10.36
C GLN A 55 -4.45 -2.43 9.21
N ARG A 56 -3.31 -1.74 9.33
CA ARG A 56 -2.75 -0.95 8.21
C ARG A 56 -2.44 -1.84 7.02
N LEU A 57 -1.83 -3.00 7.25
CA LEU A 57 -1.57 -3.98 6.21
C LEU A 57 -2.87 -4.46 5.54
N THR A 58 -3.91 -4.78 6.32
CA THR A 58 -5.23 -5.16 5.78
C THR A 58 -5.83 -4.07 4.90
N LEU A 59 -5.68 -2.80 5.30
CA LEU A 59 -6.12 -1.65 4.50
C LEU A 59 -5.29 -1.50 3.21
N PHE A 60 -4.01 -1.84 3.21
CA PHE A 60 -3.19 -1.89 2.00
C PHE A 60 -3.63 -3.00 1.05
N TYR A 61 -4.11 -4.14 1.55
CA TYR A 61 -4.69 -5.19 0.69
C TYR A 61 -5.99 -4.74 0.02
N LEU A 62 -6.84 -4.00 0.74
CA LEU A 62 -8.00 -3.35 0.12
C LEU A 62 -7.58 -2.39 -0.99
N ALA A 63 -6.65 -1.48 -0.70
CA ALA A 63 -6.16 -0.52 -1.69
C ALA A 63 -5.59 -1.24 -2.91
N ASN A 64 -4.81 -2.30 -2.70
CA ASN A 64 -4.27 -3.13 -3.76
C ASN A 64 -5.37 -3.70 -4.67
N ASP A 65 -6.42 -4.30 -4.11
CA ASP A 65 -7.48 -4.91 -4.92
C ASP A 65 -8.24 -3.86 -5.75
N VAL A 66 -8.58 -2.70 -5.15
CA VAL A 66 -9.26 -1.62 -5.87
C VAL A 66 -8.37 -0.99 -6.95
N ILE A 67 -7.09 -0.72 -6.66
CA ILE A 67 -6.13 -0.15 -7.61
C ILE A 67 -5.93 -1.10 -8.81
N GLN A 68 -5.73 -2.39 -8.55
CA GLN A 68 -5.52 -3.35 -9.63
C GLN A 68 -6.77 -3.53 -10.49
N TYR A 69 -7.96 -3.62 -9.88
CA TYR A 69 -9.21 -3.72 -10.63
C TYR A 69 -9.46 -2.47 -11.46
N SER A 70 -9.32 -1.30 -10.85
CA SER A 70 -9.54 -0.02 -11.53
C SER A 70 -8.59 0.20 -12.69
N LYS A 71 -7.31 -0.20 -12.57
CA LYS A 71 -6.37 -0.17 -13.70
C LYS A 71 -6.87 -0.99 -14.89
N ARG A 72 -7.32 -2.23 -14.67
CA ARG A 72 -7.85 -3.09 -15.75
C ARG A 72 -9.12 -2.55 -16.40
N LYS A 73 -9.89 -1.72 -15.68
CA LYS A 73 -11.15 -1.13 -16.13
C LYS A 73 -11.03 0.35 -16.51
N SER A 74 -9.82 0.92 -16.49
CA SER A 74 -9.55 2.34 -16.74
C SER A 74 -10.40 3.29 -15.88
N LEU A 75 -10.55 2.99 -14.59
CA LEU A 75 -11.25 3.87 -13.62
C LEU A 75 -10.26 4.84 -12.96
N GLN A 76 -10.75 5.99 -12.49
CA GLN A 76 -9.95 7.13 -11.97
C GLN A 76 -9.25 6.88 -10.61
N PHE A 77 -9.33 5.66 -10.07
CA PHE A 77 -8.79 5.33 -8.75
C PHE A 77 -7.26 5.37 -8.70
N VAL A 78 -6.58 4.90 -9.74
CA VAL A 78 -5.10 4.81 -9.77
C VAL A 78 -4.47 6.17 -9.46
N GLU A 79 -4.90 7.22 -10.16
CA GLU A 79 -4.39 8.58 -9.94
C GLU A 79 -4.69 9.09 -8.52
N SER A 80 -5.89 8.79 -8.01
CA SER A 80 -6.33 9.29 -6.71
C SER A 80 -5.55 8.70 -5.54
N TRP A 81 -5.02 7.50 -5.69
CA TRP A 81 -4.21 6.86 -4.66
C TRP A 81 -2.78 7.42 -4.59
N GLY A 82 -2.24 8.03 -5.64
CA GLY A 82 -0.83 8.45 -5.71
C GLY A 82 -0.36 9.23 -4.47
N THR A 83 -0.96 10.40 -4.21
CA THR A 83 -0.60 11.24 -3.05
C THR A 83 -0.93 10.58 -1.71
N ALA A 84 -1.97 9.75 -1.65
CA ALA A 84 -2.35 9.05 -0.42
C ALA A 84 -1.35 7.94 -0.07
N LEU A 85 -0.81 7.24 -1.07
CA LEU A 85 0.19 6.20 -0.92
C LEU A 85 1.49 6.75 -0.33
N GLN A 86 1.99 7.89 -0.81
CA GLN A 86 3.18 8.53 -0.23
C GLN A 86 3.03 8.78 1.28
N LYS A 87 1.87 9.30 1.72
CA LYS A 87 1.59 9.50 3.15
C LYS A 87 1.43 8.17 3.89
N ALA A 88 0.70 7.23 3.31
CA ALA A 88 0.41 5.93 3.89
C ALA A 88 1.66 5.06 4.10
N THR A 89 2.60 5.08 3.16
CA THR A 89 3.83 4.28 3.20
C THR A 89 4.69 4.60 4.43
N THR A 90 4.70 5.86 4.88
CA THR A 90 5.39 6.26 6.12
C THR A 90 4.82 5.60 7.39
N LEU A 91 3.60 5.08 7.33
CA LEU A 91 2.88 4.45 8.44
C LEU A 91 3.08 2.92 8.49
N VAL A 92 3.79 2.32 7.53
CA VAL A 92 3.96 0.86 7.41
C VAL A 92 5.44 0.45 7.30
N ARG A 93 6.31 1.16 8.02
CA ARG A 93 7.77 0.91 8.10
C ARG A 93 8.17 -0.27 8.98
N ASP A 94 7.25 -0.76 9.81
CA ASP A 94 7.47 -1.85 10.74
C ASP A 94 7.82 -3.15 10.00
N ASP A 95 8.86 -3.84 10.44
CA ASP A 95 9.39 -5.03 9.78
C ASP A 95 8.35 -6.17 9.67
N LYS A 96 7.37 -6.23 10.59
CA LYS A 96 6.26 -7.21 10.55
C LYS A 96 5.43 -7.13 9.27
N VAL A 97 5.30 -5.94 8.68
CA VAL A 97 4.45 -5.71 7.51
C VAL A 97 5.22 -5.26 6.28
N LYS A 98 6.42 -4.69 6.46
CA LYS A 98 7.25 -4.10 5.41
C LYS A 98 7.49 -5.04 4.23
N GLY A 99 7.83 -6.31 4.48
CA GLY A 99 8.03 -7.30 3.42
C GLY A 99 6.78 -7.51 2.55
N LYS A 100 5.60 -7.53 3.16
CA LYS A 100 4.32 -7.65 2.47
C LYS A 100 3.99 -6.38 1.67
N ILE A 101 4.28 -5.18 2.19
CA ILE A 101 4.10 -3.92 1.46
C ILE A 101 5.02 -3.85 0.23
N LEU A 102 6.30 -4.20 0.38
CA LEU A 102 7.25 -4.25 -0.74
C LEU A 102 6.78 -5.20 -1.84
N ARG A 103 6.19 -6.35 -1.46
CA ARG A 103 5.58 -7.27 -2.42
C ARG A 103 4.44 -6.61 -3.22
N LEU A 104 3.62 -5.76 -2.59
CA LEU A 104 2.56 -5.03 -3.31
C LEU A 104 3.16 -4.07 -4.35
N PHE A 105 4.18 -3.29 -3.97
CA PHE A 105 4.84 -2.36 -4.89
C PHE A 105 5.48 -3.07 -6.08
N LYS A 106 6.09 -4.23 -5.83
CA LYS A 106 6.60 -5.10 -6.88
C LYS A 106 5.53 -5.55 -7.87
N ILE A 107 4.38 -5.99 -7.37
CA ILE A 107 3.23 -6.37 -8.22
C ILE A 107 2.75 -5.15 -9.03
N TRP A 108 2.76 -3.96 -8.44
CA TRP A 108 2.38 -2.73 -9.15
C TRP A 108 3.35 -2.38 -10.28
N ASN A 109 4.65 -2.62 -10.09
CA ASN A 109 5.64 -2.46 -11.16
C ASN A 109 5.41 -3.47 -12.30
N GLU A 110 5.30 -4.76 -11.96
CA GLU A 110 5.10 -5.86 -12.92
C GLU A 110 3.83 -5.69 -13.76
N ARG A 111 2.81 -5.03 -13.20
CA ARG A 111 1.52 -4.76 -13.86
C ARG A 111 1.42 -3.36 -14.46
N SER A 112 2.52 -2.60 -14.45
CA SER A 112 2.58 -1.21 -14.96
C SER A 112 1.44 -0.34 -14.42
N ILE A 113 1.17 -0.46 -13.12
CA ILE A 113 0.14 0.32 -12.43
C ILE A 113 0.67 1.72 -12.16
N TYR A 114 1.88 1.80 -11.61
CA TYR A 114 2.64 3.02 -11.42
C TYR A 114 4.00 2.86 -12.09
N ASP A 115 4.63 3.98 -12.45
CA ASP A 115 5.98 3.99 -12.99
C ASP A 115 7.04 3.67 -11.93
N GLU A 116 8.23 3.33 -12.42
CA GLU A 116 9.35 2.93 -11.58
C GLU A 116 9.85 4.05 -10.66
N VAL A 117 9.80 5.30 -11.11
CA VAL A 117 10.25 6.47 -10.33
C VAL A 117 9.38 6.61 -9.09
N PHE A 118 8.06 6.61 -9.27
CA PHE A 118 7.12 6.69 -8.16
C PHE A 118 7.24 5.51 -7.19
N LEU A 119 7.41 4.28 -7.70
CA LEU A 119 7.57 3.10 -6.85
C LEU A 119 8.89 3.11 -6.08
N SER A 120 9.98 3.58 -6.69
CA SER A 120 11.27 3.77 -6.04
C SER A 120 11.17 4.77 -4.88
N ASP A 121 10.46 5.89 -5.08
CA ASP A 121 10.19 6.87 -4.01
C ASP A 121 9.43 6.22 -2.83
N LEU A 122 8.38 5.43 -3.12
CA LEU A 122 7.66 4.71 -2.08
C LEU A 122 8.56 3.70 -1.33
N CYS A 123 9.41 2.97 -2.05
CA CYS A 123 10.39 2.08 -1.42
C CYS A 123 11.35 2.84 -0.49
N GLY A 124 11.85 4.01 -0.91
CA GLY A 124 12.70 4.87 -0.07
C GLY A 124 12.00 5.35 1.21
N LEU A 125 10.68 5.57 1.16
CA LEU A 125 9.89 5.92 2.34
C LEU A 125 9.78 4.77 3.35
N LEU A 126 9.93 3.50 2.96
CA LEU A 126 9.90 2.34 3.86
C LEU A 126 11.23 2.08 4.57
N THR A 127 12.32 2.55 3.98
CA THR A 127 13.67 2.24 4.42
C THR A 127 14.29 3.34 5.27
N THR A 128 13.80 4.58 5.11
CA THR A 128 14.12 5.71 5.99
C THR A 128 13.85 5.35 7.46
N THR A 129 14.93 5.00 8.16
CA THR A 129 14.86 4.54 9.54
C THR A 129 14.66 5.75 10.45
N THR A 130 13.50 5.85 11.10
CA THR A 130 13.39 6.68 12.31
C THR A 130 14.19 5.97 13.40
N LYS A 131 15.39 6.47 13.74
CA LYS A 131 16.26 5.89 14.78
C LYS A 131 15.47 5.44 16.02
N LYS A 132 15.28 4.13 16.19
CA LYS A 132 15.07 3.50 17.51
C LYS A 132 15.40 2.00 17.45
N ASN A 133 16.58 1.70 17.99
CA ASN A 133 17.15 0.45 18.50
C ASN A 133 17.02 -0.85 17.69
N ALA A 134 18.20 -1.40 17.36
CA ALA A 134 18.45 -2.64 16.65
C ALA A 134 18.32 -3.88 17.54
N SER A 135 17.82 -4.99 16.96
CA SER A 135 18.57 -6.25 16.89
C SER A 135 17.85 -7.32 16.07
N ALA A 136 18.66 -8.00 15.23
CA ALA A 136 18.47 -9.30 14.61
C ALA A 136 17.26 -9.52 13.68
N GLU A 137 17.52 -9.86 12.41
CA GLU A 137 17.01 -11.11 11.80
C GLU A 137 17.58 -11.30 10.38
N ASN A 138 18.30 -12.41 10.21
CA ASN A 138 19.00 -12.79 8.98
C ASN A 138 18.60 -14.24 8.66
N THR A 139 17.49 -14.46 7.94
CA THR A 139 17.26 -15.76 7.25
C THR A 139 16.30 -15.67 6.06
N GLU A 140 15.36 -14.72 6.00
CA GLU A 140 14.44 -14.60 4.85
C GLU A 140 15.01 -13.83 3.63
N PHE A 141 16.20 -13.23 3.76
CA PHE A 141 16.80 -12.34 2.77
C PHE A 141 17.23 -13.03 1.45
N GLN A 142 17.36 -14.35 1.44
CA GLN A 142 17.90 -15.09 0.28
C GLN A 142 16.86 -15.26 -0.85
N ALA A 143 15.56 -15.25 -0.56
CA ALA A 143 14.51 -15.38 -1.57
C ALA A 143 14.31 -14.10 -2.41
N TYR A 144 14.85 -12.96 -1.96
CA TYR A 144 14.76 -11.67 -2.65
C TYR A 144 15.90 -11.43 -3.65
N LYS A 145 16.93 -12.29 -3.66
CA LYS A 145 18.14 -12.13 -4.48
C LYS A 145 17.95 -12.41 -5.97
N ASN A 146 16.85 -13.04 -6.38
CA ASN A 146 16.58 -13.35 -7.78
C ASN A 146 15.64 -12.34 -8.45
N PHE A 147 15.30 -11.24 -7.78
CA PHE A 147 14.47 -10.19 -8.34
C PHE A 147 15.33 -9.18 -9.11
N GLY A 148 15.13 -9.14 -10.42
CA GLY A 148 15.86 -8.31 -11.37
C GLY A 148 15.96 -6.84 -10.97
N SER A 149 17.18 -6.45 -10.63
CA SER A 149 17.97 -5.33 -11.13
C SER A 149 17.45 -3.88 -11.18
N HIS A 150 16.18 -3.53 -10.93
CA HIS A 150 15.77 -2.14 -11.20
C HIS A 150 14.92 -1.46 -10.10
N VAL A 151 13.94 -2.12 -9.48
CA VAL A 151 13.00 -1.43 -8.57
C VAL A 151 13.59 -1.03 -7.20
N CYS A 152 14.70 -1.65 -6.74
CA CYS A 152 15.26 -1.44 -5.39
C CYS A 152 16.75 -1.05 -5.34
N ASP A 153 17.46 -1.01 -6.48
CA ASP A 153 18.93 -0.99 -6.47
C ASP A 153 19.56 0.35 -6.06
N LEU A 154 18.77 1.42 -5.96
CA LEU A 154 19.26 2.69 -5.43
C LEU A 154 19.30 2.75 -3.89
N TYR A 155 18.73 1.79 -3.17
CA TYR A 155 18.85 1.78 -1.70
C TYR A 155 20.17 1.17 -1.19
N ARG A 156 20.97 0.52 -2.07
CA ARG A 156 22.23 -0.12 -1.68
C ARG A 156 23.46 0.79 -1.85
N SER A 157 23.42 1.82 -2.68
CA SER A 157 24.62 2.60 -3.03
C SER A 157 25.10 3.61 -1.96
N THR A 158 24.33 3.86 -0.90
CA THR A 158 24.70 4.79 0.19
C THR A 158 25.11 4.13 1.50
N VAL A 159 25.14 2.79 1.57
CA VAL A 159 25.58 2.06 2.78
C VAL A 159 26.99 1.45 2.62
N THR A 160 27.69 1.72 1.51
CA THR A 160 29.06 1.20 1.25
C THR A 160 29.98 2.21 0.54
N ARG A 161 30.11 3.45 1.04
CA ARG A 161 31.30 4.28 0.78
C ARG A 161 31.66 5.11 2.03
N ASN A 162 32.77 4.68 2.64
CA ASN A 162 33.56 5.21 3.77
C ASN A 162 32.91 5.25 5.15
#